data_AF-A0A376TF24-F1
#
_entry.id   AF-A0A376TF24-F1
#
_cell.length_a   1.000
_cell.length_b   1.000
_cell.length_c   1.000
_cell.angle_alpha   90.00
_cell.angle_beta   90.00
_cell.angle_gamma   90.00
#
_symmetry.space_group_name_H-M   'P 1'
#
loop_
_entity.id
_entity.type
_entity.pdbx_description
1 polymer ?
#
loop_
_entity_poly.entity_id
_entity_poly.type
_entity_poly.pdbx_seq_one_letter_code
_entity_poly.pdbx_strand_id
1 'polypeptide(L)'
;MFRRLLIATVVGILAAFAVAGFRHAMLLLEWLFLNNDSGSLVNAATNLSPWRRLLTPALGGLAAGLLLMGWQKFTQQRPHAPTDYMEALQTDGQFDYAASLVKSLASLLVVTSGSAIGREGAMILLAALAASCFAQRFTPRQEWKLWIACGAAAGMAAAYRAPLAGSLFIAEVLFGTMMLASLAR
;
A
#
# COMPACT_ATOMS: atom_id res chain seq x y z
N MET A 1 -9.48 23.61 -14.98
CA MET A 1 -10.32 22.42 -14.68
C MET A 1 -9.88 21.20 -15.48
N PHE A 2 -9.83 21.27 -16.83
CA PHE A 2 -9.46 20.14 -17.70
C PHE A 2 -8.10 19.47 -17.37
N ARG A 3 -7.05 20.26 -17.11
CA ARG A 3 -5.73 19.75 -16.69
C ARG A 3 -5.78 18.86 -15.45
N ARG A 4 -6.60 19.22 -14.44
CA ARG A 4 -6.73 18.43 -13.21
C ARG A 4 -7.45 17.11 -13.47
N LEU A 5 -8.44 17.10 -14.36
CA LEU A 5 -9.11 15.85 -14.76
C LEU A 5 -8.14 14.89 -15.45
N LEU A 6 -7.31 15.38 -16.39
CA LEU A 6 -6.29 14.56 -17.04
C LEU A 6 -5.30 13.95 -16.04
N ILE A 7 -4.79 14.76 -15.11
CA ILE A 7 -3.88 14.29 -14.07
C ILE A 7 -4.57 13.25 -13.19
N ALA A 8 -5.83 13.47 -12.80
CA ALA A 8 -6.60 12.51 -12.01
C ALA A 8 -6.75 11.17 -12.72
N THR A 9 -7.03 11.17 -14.03
CA THR A 9 -7.13 9.95 -14.84
C THR A 9 -5.79 9.20 -14.87
N VAL A 10 -4.68 9.91 -15.10
CA VAL A 10 -3.34 9.28 -15.11
C VAL A 10 -2.99 8.70 -13.75
N VAL A 11 -3.24 9.44 -12.66
CA VAL A 11 -3.03 8.97 -11.29
C VAL A 11 -3.88 7.73 -11.00
N GLY A 12 -5.15 7.71 -11.42
CA GLY A 12 -6.02 6.54 -11.27
C GLY A 12 -5.51 5.31 -12.03
N ILE A 13 -5.02 5.49 -13.25
CA ILE A 13 -4.42 4.41 -14.05
C ILE A 13 -3.15 3.88 -13.38
N LEU A 14 -2.25 4.77 -12.92
CA LEU A 14 -1.03 4.38 -12.22
C LEU A 14 -1.33 3.62 -10.92
N ALA A 15 -2.32 4.09 -10.15
CA ALA A 15 -2.78 3.42 -8.94
C ALA A 15 -3.33 2.03 -9.25
N ALA A 16 -4.15 1.89 -10.29
CA ALA A 16 -4.69 0.59 -10.72
C ALA A 16 -3.56 -0.37 -11.13
N PHE A 17 -2.56 0.09 -11.87
CA PHE A 17 -1.39 -0.71 -12.23
C PHE A 17 -0.56 -1.10 -11.01
N ALA A 18 -0.36 -0.20 -10.05
CA ALA A 18 0.33 -0.51 -8.80
C ALA A 18 -0.37 -1.63 -8.01
N VAL A 19 -1.70 -1.55 -7.88
CA VAL A 19 -2.50 -2.59 -7.22
C VAL A 19 -2.48 -3.90 -8.00
N ALA A 20 -2.64 -3.85 -9.33
CA ALA A 20 -2.58 -5.04 -10.18
C ALA A 20 -1.22 -5.72 -10.12
N GLY A 21 -0.13 -4.93 -10.14
CA GLY A 21 1.23 -5.42 -10.01
C GLY A 21 1.48 -6.11 -8.67
N PHE A 22 1.03 -5.50 -7.55
CA PHE A 22 1.12 -6.13 -6.24
C PHE A 22 0.35 -7.46 -6.18
N ARG A 23 -0.87 -7.49 -6.74
CA ARG A 23 -1.69 -8.70 -6.79
C ARG A 23 -1.05 -9.80 -7.65
N HIS A 24 -0.46 -9.45 -8.79
CA HIS A 24 0.26 -10.42 -9.61
C HIS A 24 1.53 -10.93 -8.92
N ALA A 25 2.29 -10.06 -8.26
CA ALA A 25 3.45 -10.47 -7.47
C ALA A 25 3.04 -11.43 -6.34
N MET A 26 1.92 -11.14 -5.67
CA MET A 26 1.37 -12.02 -4.64
C MET A 26 1.04 -13.41 -5.20
N LEU A 27 0.33 -13.47 -6.33
CA LEU A 27 -0.02 -14.75 -6.96
C LEU A 27 1.20 -15.53 -7.44
N LEU A 28 2.20 -14.84 -7.98
CA LEU A 28 3.47 -15.45 -8.40
C LEU A 28 4.24 -16.03 -7.21
N LEU A 29 4.32 -15.30 -6.10
CA LEU A 29 4.97 -15.80 -4.89
C LEU A 29 4.17 -16.94 -4.26
N GLU A 30 2.84 -16.86 -4.22
CA GLU A 30 1.99 -17.94 -3.73
C GLU A 30 2.17 -19.22 -4.55
N TRP A 31 2.24 -19.08 -5.89
CA TRP A 31 2.55 -20.19 -6.79
C TRP A 31 3.96 -20.75 -6.52
N LEU A 32 4.97 -19.89 -6.41
CA LEU A 32 6.37 -20.32 -6.20
C LEU A 32 6.58 -21.01 -4.83
N PHE A 33 5.98 -20.48 -3.75
CA PHE A 33 6.20 -20.97 -2.38
C PHE A 33 5.27 -22.09 -1.97
N LEU A 34 4.00 -22.08 -2.42
CA LEU A 34 2.98 -23.04 -1.99
C LEU A 34 2.57 -24.02 -3.10
N ASN A 35 3.13 -23.88 -4.31
CA ASN A 35 2.79 -24.72 -5.48
C ASN A 35 1.27 -24.79 -5.69
N ASN A 36 0.60 -23.65 -5.51
CA ASN A 36 -0.85 -23.53 -5.47
C ASN A 36 -1.38 -23.01 -6.81
N ASP A 37 -2.02 -23.88 -7.60
CA ASP A 37 -2.66 -23.49 -8.87
C ASP A 37 -4.03 -22.81 -8.68
N SER A 38 -4.60 -22.83 -7.46
CA SER A 38 -6.02 -22.49 -7.25
C SER A 38 -6.32 -21.04 -6.88
N GLY A 39 -5.32 -20.20 -6.58
CA GLY A 39 -5.50 -18.78 -6.25
C GLY A 39 -6.28 -18.51 -4.95
N SER A 40 -6.45 -19.53 -4.10
CA SER A 40 -7.08 -19.43 -2.77
C SER A 40 -6.11 -19.87 -1.69
N LEU A 41 -5.79 -18.95 -0.77
CA LEU A 41 -4.97 -19.18 0.41
C LEU A 41 -5.53 -20.32 1.29
N VAL A 42 -6.86 -20.50 1.29
CA VAL A 42 -7.53 -21.57 2.04
C VAL A 42 -7.31 -22.94 1.40
N ASN A 43 -7.25 -23.02 0.06
CA ASN A 43 -6.94 -24.27 -0.64
C ASN A 43 -5.46 -24.65 -0.56
N ALA A 44 -4.55 -23.68 -0.61
CA ALA A 44 -3.13 -23.91 -0.31
C ALA A 44 -2.96 -24.47 1.10
N ALA A 45 -3.59 -23.82 2.09
CA ALA A 45 -3.53 -24.28 3.47
C ALA A 45 -4.12 -25.69 3.61
N THR A 46 -5.30 -25.97 3.04
CA THR A 46 -5.96 -27.28 3.21
C THR A 46 -5.25 -28.45 2.54
N ASN A 47 -4.46 -28.23 1.50
CA ASN A 47 -3.66 -29.28 0.85
C ASN A 47 -2.27 -29.49 1.49
N LEU A 48 -1.85 -28.61 2.39
CA LEU A 48 -0.57 -28.73 3.10
C LEU A 48 -0.70 -29.57 4.38
N SER A 49 0.34 -30.38 4.64
CA SER A 49 0.54 -31.09 5.92
C SER A 49 0.39 -30.14 7.12
N PRO A 50 -0.25 -30.56 8.22
CA PRO A 50 -0.50 -29.72 9.40
C PRO A 50 0.73 -28.98 9.93
N TRP A 51 1.90 -29.63 9.88
CA TRP A 51 3.18 -29.03 10.32
C TRP A 51 3.64 -27.89 9.40
N ARG A 52 3.44 -28.02 8.08
CA ARG A 52 3.77 -26.96 7.12
C ARG A 52 2.81 -25.77 7.23
N ARG A 53 1.54 -25.99 7.58
CA ARG A 53 0.57 -24.91 7.84
C ARG A 53 0.98 -24.01 9.01
N LEU A 54 1.70 -24.56 9.99
CA LEU A 54 2.21 -23.78 11.12
C LEU A 54 3.52 -23.07 10.78
N LEU A 55 4.44 -23.77 10.10
CA LEU A 55 5.77 -23.24 9.80
C LEU A 55 5.78 -22.15 8.72
N THR A 56 4.91 -22.24 7.72
CA THR A 56 4.86 -21.27 6.61
C THR A 56 4.56 -19.84 7.07
N PRO A 57 3.47 -19.55 7.80
CA PRO A 57 3.21 -18.19 8.30
C PRO A 57 4.25 -17.74 9.33
N ALA A 58 4.78 -18.65 10.16
CA ALA A 58 5.82 -18.32 11.12
C ALA A 58 7.12 -17.87 10.44
N LEU A 59 7.57 -18.58 9.40
CA LEU A 59 8.76 -18.22 8.63
C LEU A 59 8.55 -16.93 7.83
N GLY A 60 7.38 -16.72 7.22
CA GLY A 60 7.10 -15.48 6.50
C GLY A 60 7.03 -14.27 7.43
N GLY A 61 6.43 -14.43 8.62
CA GLY A 61 6.43 -13.41 9.67
C GLY A 61 7.84 -13.09 10.15
N LEU A 62 8.67 -14.11 10.37
CA LEU A 62 10.07 -13.94 10.78
C LEU A 62 10.89 -13.24 9.69
N ALA A 63 10.76 -13.65 8.43
CA ALA A 63 11.46 -13.03 7.32
C ALA A 63 11.07 -11.56 7.13
N ALA A 64 9.77 -11.24 7.18
CA ALA A 64 9.29 -9.87 7.10
C ALA A 64 9.70 -9.03 8.31
N GLY A 65 9.67 -9.60 9.51
CA GLY A 65 10.15 -8.97 10.74
C GLY A 65 11.64 -8.63 10.67
N LEU A 66 12.48 -9.57 10.21
CA LEU A 66 13.91 -9.32 10.00
C LEU A 66 14.17 -8.26 8.93
N LEU A 67 13.39 -8.26 7.85
CA LEU A 67 13.49 -7.26 6.78
C LEU A 67 13.13 -5.87 7.30
N LEU A 68 12.04 -5.73 8.04
CA LEU A 68 11.65 -4.45 8.67
C LEU A 68 12.66 -4.01 9.73
N MET A 69 13.10 -4.92 10.61
CA MET A 69 14.03 -4.59 11.68
C MET A 69 15.42 -4.23 11.15
N GLY A 70 15.89 -4.95 10.12
CA GLY A 70 17.13 -4.66 9.42
C GLY A 70 17.09 -3.30 8.73
N TRP A 71 15.98 -3.01 8.04
CA TRP A 71 15.78 -1.71 7.39
C TRP A 71 15.72 -0.56 8.40
N GLN A 72 14.99 -0.75 9.50
CA GLN A 72 14.90 0.23 10.59
C GLN A 72 16.27 0.50 11.19
N LYS A 73 17.06 -0.54 11.50
CA LYS A 73 18.43 -0.37 12.01
C LYS A 73 19.33 0.39 11.03
N PHE A 74 19.20 0.12 9.74
CA PHE A 74 19.98 0.81 8.70
C PHE A 74 19.55 2.28 8.50
N THR A 75 18.28 2.59 8.77
CA THR A 75 17.67 3.91 8.54
C THR A 75 17.52 4.72 9.83
N GLN A 76 18.01 4.24 10.98
CA GLN A 76 17.85 4.90 12.29
C GLN A 76 18.31 6.36 12.33
N GLN A 77 19.27 6.75 11.47
CA GLN A 77 19.79 8.11 11.42
C GLN A 77 19.09 9.02 10.42
N ARG A 78 18.08 8.54 9.68
CA ARG A 78 17.31 9.38 8.76
C ARG A 78 16.11 10.02 9.49
N PRO A 79 15.76 11.28 9.17
CA PRO A 79 14.52 11.89 9.63
C PRO A 79 13.35 10.96 9.28
N HIS A 80 12.46 10.70 10.25
CA HIS A 80 11.29 9.87 10.03
C HIS A 80 10.31 10.63 9.14
N ALA A 81 10.37 10.39 7.83
CA ALA A 81 9.32 10.83 6.93
C ALA A 81 8.13 9.85 7.00
N PRO A 82 6.91 10.34 6.73
CA PRO A 82 5.71 9.52 6.75
C PRO A 82 5.87 8.26 5.91
N THR A 83 5.63 7.12 6.55
CA THR A 83 5.73 5.81 5.88
C THR A 83 4.35 5.22 5.54
N ASP A 84 3.30 5.83 6.09
CA ASP A 84 1.90 5.53 5.82
C ASP A 84 1.26 6.68 5.01
N TYR A 85 0.33 6.33 4.13
CA TYR A 85 -0.38 7.31 3.31
C TYR A 85 -1.24 8.24 4.16
N MET A 86 -1.79 7.76 5.27
CA MET A 86 -2.56 8.58 6.21
C MET A 86 -1.73 9.68 6.85
N GLU A 87 -0.49 9.37 7.22
CA GLU A 87 0.46 10.32 7.80
C GLU A 87 0.97 11.29 6.72
N ALA A 88 1.23 10.80 5.51
CA ALA A 88 1.63 11.64 4.38
C ALA A 88 0.56 12.68 4.00
N LEU A 89 -0.73 12.37 4.20
CA LEU A 89 -1.84 13.30 4.01
C LEU A 89 -1.90 14.40 5.08
N GLN A 90 -1.42 14.11 6.30
CA GLN A 90 -1.35 15.09 7.39
C GLN A 90 -0.13 16.01 7.25
N THR A 91 1.00 15.48 6.77
CA THR A 91 2.25 16.23 6.49
C THR A 91 2.24 16.84 5.07
N ASP A 92 3.38 17.33 4.57
CA ASP A 92 3.56 17.99 3.26
C ASP A 92 3.41 17.09 2.01
N GLY A 93 2.84 15.89 2.13
CA GLY A 93 2.70 14.95 1.00
C GLY A 93 4.03 14.35 0.53
N GLN A 94 5.00 14.20 1.44
CA GLN A 94 6.27 13.54 1.17
C GLN A 94 6.25 12.13 1.77
N PHE A 95 6.72 11.16 0.99
CA PHE A 95 6.94 9.79 1.42
C PHE A 95 8.42 9.51 1.53
N ASP A 96 8.80 8.67 2.50
CA ASP A 96 10.02 7.88 2.33
C ASP A 96 9.70 6.72 1.39
N TYR A 97 9.98 6.93 0.10
CA TYR A 97 9.74 5.93 -0.93
C TYR A 97 10.35 4.57 -0.59
N ALA A 98 11.57 4.57 -0.03
CA ALA A 98 12.28 3.34 0.25
C ALA A 98 11.64 2.61 1.44
N ALA A 99 11.35 3.33 2.53
CA ALA A 99 10.69 2.74 3.70
C ALA A 99 9.27 2.23 3.40
N SER A 100 8.48 2.96 2.60
CA SER A 100 7.13 2.53 2.21
C SER A 100 7.14 1.35 1.22
N LEU A 101 8.14 1.25 0.32
CA LEU A 101 8.35 0.07 -0.52
C LEU A 101 8.73 -1.16 0.31
N VAL A 102 9.62 -0.99 1.29
CA VAL A 102 10.04 -2.05 2.21
C VAL A 102 8.85 -2.55 3.04
N LYS A 103 7.98 -1.66 3.54
CA LYS A 103 6.72 -2.04 4.20
C LYS A 103 5.80 -2.86 3.28
N SER A 104 5.68 -2.44 2.02
CA SER A 104 4.86 -3.15 1.04
C SER A 104 5.43 -4.55 0.73
N LEU A 105 6.75 -4.68 0.59
CA LEU A 105 7.45 -5.96 0.41
C LEU A 105 7.32 -6.85 1.64
N ALA A 106 7.47 -6.31 2.84
CA ALA A 106 7.27 -7.05 4.09
C ALA A 106 5.84 -7.61 4.16
N SER A 107 4.83 -6.80 3.84
CA SER A 107 3.45 -7.26 3.77
C SER A 107 3.26 -8.35 2.72
N LEU A 108 3.86 -8.20 1.52
CA LEU A 108 3.82 -9.22 0.47
C LEU A 108 4.38 -10.57 0.95
N LEU A 109 5.52 -10.58 1.65
CA LEU A 109 6.13 -11.79 2.21
C LEU A 109 5.24 -12.48 3.26
N VAL A 110 4.62 -11.70 4.14
CA VAL A 110 3.72 -12.22 5.19
C VAL A 110 2.42 -12.76 4.60
N VAL A 111 1.86 -12.06 3.62
CA VAL A 111 0.59 -12.48 3.00
C VAL A 111 0.80 -13.74 2.16
N THR A 112 1.90 -13.81 1.41
CA THR A 112 2.22 -14.98 0.59
C THR A 112 2.57 -16.21 1.42
N SER A 113 3.01 -16.04 2.66
CA SER A 113 3.24 -17.17 3.57
C SER A 113 1.97 -17.74 4.21
N GLY A 114 0.78 -17.24 3.83
CA GLY A 114 -0.50 -17.71 4.33
C GLY A 114 -0.94 -17.07 5.64
N SER A 115 -0.30 -15.97 6.06
CA SER A 115 -0.70 -15.24 7.26
C SER A 115 -2.00 -14.44 7.05
N ALA A 116 -2.82 -14.36 8.09
CA ALA A 116 -4.09 -13.61 8.10
C ALA A 116 -3.87 -12.11 8.35
N ILE A 117 -2.96 -11.49 7.60
CA ILE A 117 -2.71 -10.03 7.65
C ILE A 117 -3.28 -9.38 6.39
N GLY A 118 -3.88 -8.20 6.58
CA GLY A 118 -4.48 -7.44 5.50
C GLY A 118 -3.45 -7.05 4.44
N ARG A 119 -3.69 -7.47 3.19
CA ARG A 119 -2.90 -7.12 2.00
C ARG A 119 -3.30 -5.75 1.43
N GLU A 120 -4.45 -5.26 1.85
CA GLU A 120 -5.14 -4.11 1.27
C GLU A 120 -4.41 -2.81 1.62
N GLY A 121 -3.91 -2.70 2.86
CA GLY A 121 -3.10 -1.55 3.28
C GLY A 121 -1.85 -1.37 2.44
N ALA A 122 -1.13 -2.45 2.12
CA ALA A 122 0.06 -2.41 1.28
C ALA A 122 -0.26 -2.03 -0.18
N MET A 123 -1.34 -2.57 -0.74
CA MET A 123 -1.80 -2.20 -2.09
C MET A 123 -2.16 -0.71 -2.18
N ILE A 124 -2.89 -0.18 -1.19
CA ILE A 124 -3.27 1.23 -1.13
C ILE A 124 -2.04 2.12 -0.95
N LEU A 125 -1.11 1.74 -0.08
CA LEU A 125 0.14 2.47 0.14
C LEU A 125 0.98 2.54 -1.16
N LEU A 126 1.10 1.42 -1.89
CA LEU A 126 1.85 1.37 -3.14
C LEU A 126 1.19 2.24 -4.23
N ALA A 127 -0.14 2.26 -4.29
CA ALA A 127 -0.88 3.17 -5.16
C ALA A 127 -0.66 4.65 -4.79
N ALA A 128 -0.68 4.99 -3.49
CA ALA A 128 -0.41 6.34 -3.00
C ALA A 128 1.04 6.78 -3.29
N LEU A 129 2.01 5.86 -3.17
CA LEU A 129 3.41 6.09 -3.55
C LEU A 129 3.57 6.39 -5.04
N ALA A 130 2.93 5.59 -5.90
CA ALA A 130 2.96 5.79 -7.36
C ALA A 130 2.37 7.16 -7.73
N ALA A 131 1.25 7.52 -7.09
CA ALA A 131 0.63 8.82 -7.25
C ALA A 131 1.53 9.97 -6.76
N SER A 132 2.21 9.81 -5.63
CA SER A 132 3.16 10.80 -5.10
C SER A 132 4.34 11.00 -6.05
N CYS A 133 4.94 9.91 -6.55
CA CYS A 133 6.05 9.98 -7.51
C CYS A 133 5.66 10.76 -8.76
N PHE A 134 4.47 10.50 -9.30
CA PHE A 134 3.93 11.23 -10.43
C PHE A 134 3.67 12.71 -10.09
N ALA A 135 2.99 12.98 -8.97
CA ALA A 135 2.65 14.34 -8.55
C ALA A 135 3.90 15.21 -8.29
N GLN A 136 4.94 14.65 -7.69
CA GLN A 136 6.20 15.37 -7.43
C GLN A 136 6.91 15.80 -8.71
N ARG A 137 6.71 15.06 -9.82
CA ARG A 137 7.35 15.35 -11.10
C ARG A 137 6.54 16.31 -11.98
N PHE A 138 5.21 16.24 -11.94
CA PHE A 138 4.33 16.92 -12.90
C PHE A 138 3.43 18.02 -12.29
N THR A 139 3.43 18.18 -10.96
CA THR A 139 2.49 19.05 -10.25
C THR A 139 3.18 19.91 -9.19
N PRO A 140 2.72 21.17 -8.95
CA PRO A 140 3.16 21.97 -7.81
C PRO A 140 2.93 21.30 -6.45
N ARG A 141 3.82 21.59 -5.50
CA ARG A 141 3.82 21.07 -4.11
C ARG A 141 2.49 21.22 -3.39
N GLN A 142 1.78 22.32 -3.62
CA GLN A 142 0.49 22.62 -2.99
C GLN A 142 -0.60 21.59 -3.31
N GLU A 143 -0.49 20.90 -4.45
CA GLU A 143 -1.47 19.90 -4.89
C GLU A 143 -1.03 18.46 -4.60
N TRP A 144 0.16 18.21 -4.03
CA TRP A 144 0.65 16.85 -3.79
C TRP A 144 -0.29 16.04 -2.91
N LYS A 145 -0.80 16.63 -1.82
CA LYS A 145 -1.75 15.96 -0.92
C LYS A 145 -3.01 15.51 -1.67
N LEU A 146 -3.51 16.35 -2.58
CA LEU A 146 -4.69 16.04 -3.39
C LEU A 146 -4.43 14.81 -4.28
N TRP A 147 -3.30 14.77 -4.99
CA TRP A 147 -3.00 13.65 -5.88
C TRP A 147 -2.68 12.35 -5.14
N ILE A 148 -2.02 12.45 -3.98
CA ILE A 148 -1.79 11.30 -3.09
C ILE A 148 -3.13 10.74 -2.59
N ALA A 149 -4.05 11.61 -2.18
CA ALA A 149 -5.40 11.22 -1.79
C ALA A 149 -6.14 10.54 -2.96
N CYS A 150 -6.13 11.14 -4.15
CA CYS A 150 -6.72 10.53 -5.34
C CYS A 150 -6.10 9.16 -5.66
N GLY A 151 -4.78 9.01 -5.51
CA GLY A 151 -4.09 7.74 -5.69
C GLY A 151 -4.49 6.69 -4.66
N ALA A 152 -4.59 7.07 -3.39
CA ALA A 152 -5.07 6.20 -2.31
C ALA A 152 -6.53 5.78 -2.55
N ALA A 153 -7.40 6.70 -2.99
CA ALA A 153 -8.80 6.43 -3.31
C ALA A 153 -8.91 5.43 -4.47
N ALA A 154 -8.14 5.65 -5.54
CA ALA A 154 -8.07 4.75 -6.68
C ALA A 154 -7.49 3.38 -6.30
N GLY A 155 -6.48 3.35 -5.42
CA GLY A 155 -5.91 2.13 -4.87
C GLY A 155 -6.93 1.33 -4.06
N MET A 156 -7.70 2.00 -3.20
CA MET A 156 -8.78 1.39 -2.42
C MET A 156 -9.90 0.86 -3.33
N ALA A 157 -10.30 1.65 -4.33
CA ALA A 157 -11.27 1.25 -5.34
C ALA A 157 -10.82 -0.01 -6.09
N ALA A 158 -9.54 -0.08 -6.49
CA ALA A 158 -8.96 -1.23 -7.20
C ALA A 158 -8.82 -2.46 -6.29
N ALA A 159 -8.42 -2.28 -5.03
CA ALA A 159 -8.23 -3.36 -4.06
C ALA A 159 -9.56 -4.04 -3.67
N TYR A 160 -10.58 -3.24 -3.39
CA TYR A 160 -11.88 -3.73 -2.90
C TYR A 160 -12.96 -3.84 -3.99
N ARG A 161 -12.66 -3.45 -5.23
CA ARG A 161 -13.65 -3.32 -6.32
C ARG A 161 -14.83 -2.43 -5.93
N ALA A 162 -14.58 -1.43 -5.09
CA ALA A 162 -15.60 -0.59 -4.45
C ALA A 162 -15.25 0.90 -4.66
N PRO A 163 -15.51 1.47 -5.85
CA PRO A 163 -15.08 2.84 -6.18
C PRO A 163 -15.75 3.91 -5.32
N LEU A 164 -17.06 3.76 -5.05
CA LEU A 164 -17.79 4.71 -4.22
C LEU A 164 -17.27 4.73 -2.79
N ALA A 165 -17.11 3.55 -2.16
CA ALA A 165 -16.54 3.43 -0.82
C ALA A 165 -15.12 4.01 -0.75
N GLY A 166 -14.25 3.71 -1.72
CA GLY A 166 -12.89 4.25 -1.75
C GLY A 166 -12.85 5.78 -1.84
N SER A 167 -13.71 6.36 -2.68
CA SER A 167 -13.79 7.81 -2.82
C SER A 167 -14.35 8.51 -1.58
N LEU A 168 -15.40 7.95 -0.95
CA LEU A 168 -16.00 8.50 0.26
C LEU A 168 -15.06 8.40 1.46
N PHE A 169 -14.39 7.26 1.63
CA PHE A 169 -13.42 7.07 2.71
C PHE A 169 -12.30 8.11 2.65
N ILE A 170 -11.71 8.29 1.47
CA ILE A 170 -10.64 9.28 1.31
C ILE A 170 -11.16 10.72 1.44
N ALA A 171 -12.37 11.00 0.96
CA ALA A 171 -13.00 12.30 1.17
C ALA A 171 -13.14 12.59 2.67
N GLU A 172 -13.67 11.64 3.46
CA GLU A 172 -13.82 11.76 4.90
C GLU A 172 -12.47 11.97 5.60
N VAL A 173 -11.44 11.21 5.26
CA VAL A 173 -10.08 11.39 5.80
C VAL A 173 -9.53 12.78 5.49
N LEU A 174 -9.72 13.27 4.27
CA LEU A 174 -9.25 14.61 3.88
C LEU A 174 -10.01 15.72 4.61
N PHE A 175 -11.34 15.59 4.75
CA PHE A 175 -12.16 16.55 5.47
C PHE A 175 -11.89 16.53 6.98
N GLY A 176 -11.75 15.34 7.58
CA GLY A 176 -11.42 15.19 8.99
C GLY A 176 -10.07 15.82 9.32
N THR A 177 -9.05 15.58 8.48
CA THR A 177 -7.72 16.20 8.66
C THR A 177 -7.76 17.72 8.53
N MET A 178 -8.52 18.26 7.58
CA MET A 178 -8.69 19.72 7.45
C MET A 178 -9.47 20.34 8.63
N MET A 179 -10.53 19.68 9.12
CA MET A 179 -11.30 20.18 10.26
C MET A 179 -10.46 20.21 11.54
N LEU A 180 -9.71 19.15 11.85
CA LEU A 180 -8.79 19.12 12.99
C LEU A 180 -7.72 20.22 12.88
N ALA A 181 -7.16 20.44 11.70
CA ALA A 181 -6.20 21.51 11.47
C ALA A 181 -6.79 22.93 11.67
N SER A 182 -8.10 23.10 11.43
CA SER A 182 -8.81 24.37 11.64
C SER A 182 -9.20 24.63 13.10
N LEU A 183 -9.40 23.58 13.89
CA LEU A 183 -9.69 23.67 15.34
C LEU A 183 -8.42 23.89 16.18
N ALA A 184 -7.27 23.49 15.67
CA ALA A 184 -5.96 23.64 16.33
C ALA A 184 -5.34 25.04 16.15
N ARG A 185 -6.04 25.97 15.49
CA ARG A 185 -5.57 27.32 15.17
C ARG A 185 -6.51 28.34 15.79
#